data_AF-A0A8T4KTH3-F1
#
_entry.id   AF-A0A8T4KTH3-F1
#
_cell.length_a   1.000
_cell.length_b   1.000
_cell.length_c   1.000
_cell.angle_alpha   90.00
_cell.angle_beta   90.00
_cell.angle_gamma   90.00
#
_symmetry.space_group_name_H-M   'P 1'
#
loop_
_entity.id
_entity.type
_entity.pdbx_description
1 polymer ?
#
loop_
_entity_poly.entity_id
_entity_poly.type
_entity_poly.pdbx_seq_one_letter_code
_entity_poly.pdbx_strand_id
1 'polypeptide(L)'
;MQITNLTLAFAVLESKQLLENSTVQKVQELENSWLKIKLRTKQGSGELVLTPQIFFFSSYSMPAKKLSSGFSAFLRKHLENKKILQVQQYSFDRIVFFEFADFFLVLELFAKGNIVLADKEMKILGVLRTEHWKDRT
;
A
#
# COMPACT_ATOMS: atom_id res chain seq x y z
N MET A 1 10.93 -9.00 15.05
CA MET A 1 9.65 -9.23 15.75
C MET A 1 8.55 -9.04 14.71
N GLN A 2 7.72 -10.06 14.44
CA GLN A 2 6.60 -9.89 13.51
C GLN A 2 5.47 -9.15 14.21
N ILE A 3 4.80 -8.25 13.49
CA ILE A 3 3.65 -7.52 14.00
C ILE A 3 2.47 -8.48 14.11
N THR A 4 1.76 -8.39 15.23
CA THR A 4 0.57 -9.22 15.49
C THR A 4 -0.63 -8.71 14.70
N ASN A 5 -1.57 -9.60 14.40
CA ASN A 5 -2.82 -9.22 13.71
C ASN A 5 -3.61 -8.16 14.50
N LEU A 6 -3.51 -8.19 15.84
CA LEU A 6 -4.13 -7.20 16.72
C LEU A 6 -3.47 -5.82 16.56
N THR A 7 -2.15 -5.76 16.56
CA THR A 7 -1.41 -4.51 16.31
C THR A 7 -1.75 -3.94 14.93
N LEU A 8 -1.86 -4.80 13.91
CA LEU A 8 -2.29 -4.38 12.57
C LEU A 8 -3.72 -3.83 12.57
N ALA A 9 -4.63 -4.47 13.30
CA ALA A 9 -6.02 -4.02 13.42
C ALA A 9 -6.11 -2.59 13.99
N PHE A 10 -5.35 -2.31 15.05
CA PHE A 10 -5.26 -0.96 15.61
C PHE A 10 -4.63 0.04 14.65
N ALA A 11 -3.54 -0.33 13.97
CA ALA A 11 -2.91 0.54 12.98
C ALA A 11 -3.87 0.90 11.82
N VAL A 12 -4.67 -0.07 11.35
CA VAL A 12 -5.71 0.18 10.34
C VAL A 12 -6.81 1.08 10.91
N LEU A 13 -7.30 0.78 12.12
CA LEU A 13 -8.37 1.55 12.75
C LEU A 13 -7.99 3.03 12.93
N GLU A 14 -6.79 3.30 13.44
CA GLU A 14 -6.28 4.65 13.69
C GLU A 14 -6.05 5.42 12.38
N SER A 15 -5.51 4.75 11.37
CA SER A 15 -5.13 5.39 10.11
C SER A 15 -6.33 5.71 9.20
N LYS A 16 -7.47 5.03 9.34
CA LYS A 16 -8.69 5.26 8.54
C LYS A 16 -9.08 6.73 8.46
N GLN A 17 -9.12 7.42 9.61
CA GLN A 17 -9.57 8.82 9.67
C GLN A 17 -8.69 9.78 8.86
N LEU A 18 -7.41 9.43 8.70
CA LEU A 18 -6.44 10.23 7.96
C LEU A 18 -6.37 9.82 6.49
N LEU A 19 -6.49 8.52 6.20
CA LEU A 19 -6.28 7.97 4.86
C LEU A 19 -7.54 7.99 4.00
N GLU A 20 -8.72 7.71 4.56
CA GLU A 20 -9.96 7.70 3.79
C GLU A 20 -10.29 9.10 3.28
N ASN A 21 -10.71 9.17 2.02
CA ASN A 21 -10.88 10.38 1.21
C ASN A 21 -9.59 11.11 0.82
N SER A 22 -8.41 10.59 1.16
CA SER A 22 -7.16 11.16 0.69
C SER A 22 -6.91 10.87 -0.78
N THR A 23 -6.35 11.84 -1.49
CA THR A 23 -6.02 11.74 -2.93
C THR A 23 -4.55 11.41 -3.10
N VAL A 24 -4.22 10.43 -3.93
CA VAL A 24 -2.84 10.12 -4.32
C VAL A 24 -2.27 11.26 -5.15
N GLN A 25 -1.15 11.82 -4.70
CA GLN A 25 -0.42 12.89 -5.39
C GLN A 25 0.81 12.38 -6.10
N LYS A 26 1.51 11.40 -5.52
CA LYS A 26 2.73 10.86 -6.09
C LYS A 26 2.98 9.45 -5.56
N VAL A 27 3.51 8.58 -6.41
CA VAL A 27 4.01 7.26 -6.03
C VAL A 27 5.51 7.23 -6.28
N GLN A 28 6.28 6.85 -5.27
CA GLN A 28 7.74 6.80 -5.30
C GLN A 28 8.25 5.58 -4.53
N GLU A 29 9.53 5.30 -4.66
CA GLU A 29 10.22 4.27 -3.88
C GLU A 29 11.28 4.90 -2.97
N LEU A 30 11.58 4.22 -1.88
CA LEU A 30 12.71 4.48 -1.01
C LEU A 30 13.90 3.58 -1.40
N GLU A 31 15.11 3.91 -0.92
CA GLU A 31 16.33 3.13 -1.22
C GLU A 31 16.24 1.66 -0.78
N ASN A 32 15.49 1.36 0.27
CA ASN A 32 15.23 0.01 0.76
C ASN A 32 14.09 -0.73 0.05
N SER A 33 13.67 -0.25 -1.13
CA SER A 33 12.56 -0.81 -1.94
C SER A 33 11.18 -0.73 -1.29
N TRP A 34 11.01 0.05 -0.23
CA TRP A 34 9.68 0.37 0.29
C TRP A 34 8.97 1.36 -0.63
N LEU A 35 7.65 1.25 -0.68
CA LEU A 35 6.84 2.17 -1.47
C LEU A 35 6.46 3.38 -0.62
N LYS A 36 6.48 4.56 -1.23
CA LYS A 36 6.10 5.82 -0.62
C LYS A 36 5.05 6.49 -1.48
N ILE A 37 3.86 6.67 -0.95
CA ILE A 37 2.73 7.31 -1.62
C ILE A 37 2.46 8.64 -0.93
N LYS A 38 2.71 9.75 -1.62
CA LYS A 38 2.31 11.08 -1.14
C LYS A 38 0.81 11.23 -1.32
N LEU A 39 0.13 11.57 -0.24
CA LEU A 39 -1.30 11.78 -0.18
C LEU A 39 -1.61 13.25 0.12
N ARG A 40 -2.65 13.77 -0.52
CA ARG A 40 -3.36 14.97 -0.08
C ARG A 40 -4.53 14.53 0.77
N THR A 41 -4.48 14.86 2.05
CA THR A 41 -5.48 14.50 3.06
C THR A 41 -6.36 15.72 3.38
N LYS A 42 -7.38 15.52 4.23
CA LYS A 42 -8.20 16.62 4.75
C LYS A 42 -7.40 17.60 5.61
N GLN A 43 -6.29 17.15 6.20
CA GLN A 43 -5.46 17.92 7.13
C GLN A 43 -4.18 18.47 6.47
N GLY A 44 -4.04 18.35 5.14
CA GLY A 44 -2.87 18.82 4.40
C GLY A 44 -2.26 17.72 3.54
N SER A 45 -0.95 17.52 3.64
CA SER A 45 -0.25 16.44 2.92
C SER A 45 0.50 15.54 3.89
N GLY A 46 0.52 14.24 3.59
CA GLY A 46 1.35 13.27 4.31
C GLY A 46 1.82 12.16 3.38
N GLU A 47 2.69 11.31 3.90
CA GLU A 47 3.28 10.19 3.19
C GLU A 47 2.82 8.87 3.81
N LEU A 48 2.22 8.03 2.96
CA LEU A 48 1.92 6.64 3.27
C LEU A 48 3.12 5.80 2.82
N VAL A 49 3.82 5.20 3.79
CA VAL A 49 4.98 4.34 3.57
C VAL A 49 4.56 2.89 3.73
N LEU A 50 4.73 2.09 2.69
CA LEU A 50 4.38 0.67 2.66
C LEU A 50 5.64 -0.17 2.77
N THR A 51 5.71 -0.99 3.81
CA THR A 51 6.84 -1.89 4.08
C THR A 51 6.38 -3.34 3.98
N PRO A 52 7.31 -4.31 3.91
CA PRO A 52 6.97 -5.73 3.92
C PRO A 52 6.16 -6.22 5.14
N GLN A 53 6.20 -5.50 6.26
CA GLN A 53 5.65 -5.97 7.54
C GLN A 53 4.49 -5.10 8.06
N ILE A 54 4.42 -3.84 7.63
CA ILE A 54 3.41 -2.86 8.04
C ILE A 54 3.38 -1.66 7.09
N PHE A 55 2.38 -0.79 7.25
CA PHE A 55 2.38 0.53 6.64
C PHE A 55 2.39 1.63 7.72
N PHE A 56 2.91 2.79 7.37
CA PHE A 56 2.93 3.97 8.23
C PHE A 56 2.35 5.16 7.48
N PHE A 57 1.67 6.05 8.18
CA PHE A 57 1.32 7.37 7.66
C PHE A 57 2.03 8.43 8.50
N SER A 58 2.75 9.35 7.85
CA SER A 58 3.51 10.39 8.54
C SER A 58 3.50 11.70 7.79
N SER A 59 3.57 12.82 8.51
CA SER A 59 3.89 14.13 7.94
C SER A 59 5.39 14.28 7.65
N TYR A 60 6.23 13.39 8.18
CA TYR A 60 7.67 13.37 7.90
C TYR A 60 7.92 12.89 6.48
N SER A 61 8.68 13.67 5.71
CA SER A 61 9.04 13.32 4.34
C SER A 61 10.32 12.50 4.30
N MET A 62 10.23 11.25 3.85
CA MET A 62 11.41 10.40 3.65
C MET A 62 12.06 10.66 2.28
N PRO A 63 13.40 10.67 2.17
CA PRO A 63 14.07 10.88 0.89
C PRO A 63 13.72 9.74 -0.09
N ALA A 64 13.15 10.11 -1.23
CA ALA A 64 12.81 9.15 -2.27
C ALA A 64 14.05 8.79 -3.10
N LYS A 65 14.11 7.55 -3.57
CA LYS A 65 15.07 7.08 -4.55
C LYS A 65 14.97 7.91 -5.84
N LYS A 66 16.11 8.21 -6.45
CA LYS A 66 16.18 9.03 -7.68
C LYS A 66 15.52 8.35 -8.88
N LEU A 67 15.72 7.04 -9.05
CA LEU A 67 15.09 6.24 -10.10
C LEU A 67 13.95 5.39 -9.53
N SER A 68 12.77 5.51 -10.13
CA SER A 68 11.60 4.66 -9.87
C SER A 68 11.74 3.30 -10.54
N SER A 69 11.30 2.21 -9.90
CA SER A 69 11.15 0.91 -10.59
C SER A 69 9.95 0.92 -11.55
N GLY A 70 9.85 -0.13 -12.37
CA GLY A 70 8.69 -0.36 -13.23
C GLY A 70 7.39 -0.49 -12.45
N PHE A 71 7.42 -1.04 -11.22
CA PHE A 71 6.23 -1.22 -10.40
C PHE A 71 5.71 0.10 -9.82
N SER A 72 6.58 1.00 -9.34
CA SER A 72 6.11 2.33 -8.89
C SER A 72 5.56 3.17 -10.04
N ALA A 73 6.17 3.10 -11.22
CA ALA A 73 5.63 3.73 -12.43
C ALA A 73 4.26 3.13 -12.81
N PHE A 74 4.11 1.81 -12.70
CA PHE A 74 2.85 1.11 -12.91
C PHE A 74 1.77 1.56 -11.93
N LEU A 75 2.06 1.60 -10.62
CA LEU A 75 1.12 2.09 -9.61
C LEU A 75 0.77 3.56 -9.84
N ARG A 76 1.75 4.40 -10.21
CA ARG A 76 1.50 5.81 -10.54
C ARG A 76 0.47 5.94 -11.66
N LYS A 77 0.64 5.20 -12.76
CA LYS A 77 -0.29 5.22 -13.90
C LYS A 77 -1.73 4.89 -13.51
N HIS A 78 -1.94 4.03 -12.52
CA HIS A 78 -3.27 3.58 -12.11
C HIS A 78 -3.86 4.36 -10.95
N LEU A 79 -3.04 4.85 -10.01
CA LEU A 79 -3.51 5.41 -8.74
C LEU A 79 -3.34 6.92 -8.63
N GLU A 80 -2.49 7.58 -9.43
CA GLU A 80 -2.31 9.03 -9.36
C GLU A 80 -3.64 9.76 -9.58
N ASN A 81 -3.93 10.76 -8.73
CA ASN A 81 -5.20 11.49 -8.65
C ASN A 81 -6.43 10.67 -8.23
N LYS A 82 -6.28 9.38 -7.88
CA LYS A 82 -7.38 8.60 -7.30
C LYS A 82 -7.48 8.80 -5.80
N LYS A 83 -8.69 8.60 -5.29
CA LYS A 83 -9.05 8.75 -3.88
C LYS A 83 -9.12 7.38 -3.21
N ILE A 84 -8.53 7.27 -2.03
CA ILE A 84 -8.72 6.11 -1.14
C ILE A 84 -10.14 6.20 -0.57
N LEU A 85 -10.99 5.24 -0.91
CA LEU A 85 -12.38 5.17 -0.47
C LEU A 85 -12.49 4.49 0.89
N GLN A 86 -11.75 3.40 1.07
CA GLN A 86 -11.76 2.60 2.29
C GLN A 86 -10.38 2.02 2.59
N VAL A 87 -10.05 1.87 3.87
CA VAL A 87 -8.90 1.08 4.31
C VAL A 87 -9.38 -0.01 5.26
N GLN A 88 -9.11 -1.29 4.98
CA GLN A 88 -9.59 -2.38 5.83
C GLN A 88 -8.63 -3.54 5.93
N GLN A 89 -8.62 -4.19 7.10
CA GLN A 89 -7.97 -5.47 7.29
C GLN A 89 -8.94 -6.59 6.89
N TYR A 90 -8.46 -7.59 6.17
CA TYR A 90 -9.29 -8.73 5.76
C TYR A 90 -9.28 -9.82 6.83
N SER A 91 -10.46 -10.22 7.32
CA SER A 91 -10.66 -11.40 8.19
C SER A 91 -9.70 -11.53 9.39
N PHE A 92 -9.22 -10.41 9.93
CA PHE A 92 -8.19 -10.36 10.98
C PHE A 92 -6.85 -11.04 10.58
N ASP A 93 -6.62 -11.23 9.29
CA ASP A 93 -5.34 -11.67 8.72
C ASP A 93 -4.39 -10.50 8.49
N ARG A 94 -3.15 -10.81 8.12
CA ARG A 94 -2.13 -9.80 7.78
C ARG A 94 -2.27 -9.34 6.33
N ILE A 95 -3.48 -8.96 5.96
CA ILE A 95 -3.83 -8.46 4.64
C ILE A 95 -4.59 -7.16 4.80
N VAL A 96 -4.11 -6.10 4.15
CA VAL A 96 -4.75 -4.77 4.18
C VAL A 96 -5.16 -4.36 2.78
N PHE A 97 -6.41 -3.94 2.65
CA PHE A 97 -6.98 -3.38 1.43
C PHE A 97 -7.03 -1.86 1.52
N PHE A 98 -6.53 -1.21 0.49
CA PHE A 98 -6.81 0.19 0.19
C PHE A 98 -7.67 0.22 -1.06
N GLU A 99 -8.93 0.56 -0.88
CA GLU A 99 -9.93 0.61 -1.95
C GLU A 99 -9.88 1.96 -2.68
N PHE A 100 -9.93 1.91 -3.99
CA PHE A 100 -10.11 3.04 -4.90
C PHE A 100 -11.31 2.72 -5.82
N ALA A 101 -11.82 3.72 -6.55
CA ALA A 101 -13.00 3.56 -7.39
C ALA A 101 -12.96 2.35 -8.36
N ASP A 102 -11.80 2.08 -8.97
CA ASP A 102 -11.64 1.01 -9.97
C ASP A 102 -10.59 -0.04 -9.56
N PHE A 103 -9.96 0.12 -8.40
CA PHE A 103 -8.76 -0.63 -8.02
C PHE A 103 -8.73 -0.98 -6.54
N PHE A 104 -8.10 -2.10 -6.23
CA PHE A 104 -7.65 -2.44 -4.89
C PHE A 104 -6.13 -2.47 -4.85
N LEU A 105 -5.54 -1.72 -3.92
CA LEU A 105 -4.14 -1.91 -3.54
C LEU A 105 -4.11 -2.79 -2.29
N VAL A 106 -3.62 -4.01 -2.45
CA VAL A 106 -3.60 -5.04 -1.41
C VAL A 106 -2.18 -5.20 -0.89
N LEU A 107 -2.03 -5.17 0.43
CA LEU A 107 -0.79 -5.43 1.12
C LEU A 107 -0.87 -6.79 1.78
N GLU A 108 0.00 -7.70 1.37
CA GLU A 108 0.20 -8.99 2.00
C GLU A 108 1.39 -8.84 2.97
N LEU A 109 1.14 -8.81 4.28
CA LEU A 109 2.15 -8.50 5.31
C LEU A 109 2.68 -9.76 6.00
N PHE A 110 2.73 -10.87 5.28
CA PHE A 110 3.26 -12.15 5.72
C PHE A 110 4.47 -12.57 4.85
N ALA A 111 5.25 -13.55 5.32
CA ALA A 111 6.48 -13.99 4.68
C ALA A 111 7.42 -12.81 4.35
N LYS A 112 7.74 -12.59 3.06
CA LYS A 112 8.59 -11.49 2.57
C LYS A 112 7.85 -10.18 2.31
N GLY A 113 6.53 -10.17 2.50
CA GLY A 113 5.63 -9.07 2.18
C GLY A 113 5.43 -8.88 0.68
N ASN A 114 4.22 -8.50 0.27
CA ASN A 114 3.91 -8.19 -1.12
C ASN A 114 2.95 -7.00 -1.22
N ILE A 115 2.95 -6.36 -2.39
CA ILE A 115 2.01 -5.31 -2.75
C ILE A 115 1.41 -5.69 -4.10
N VAL A 116 0.09 -5.77 -4.15
CA VAL A 116 -0.67 -6.21 -5.31
C VAL A 116 -1.63 -5.10 -5.71
N LEU A 117 -1.66 -4.76 -7.00
CA LEU A 117 -2.72 -3.96 -7.56
C LEU A 117 -3.69 -4.88 -8.29
N ALA A 118 -4.96 -4.82 -7.94
CA ALA A 118 -6.05 -5.53 -8.61
C ALA A 118 -7.10 -4.52 -9.12
N ASP A 119 -7.88 -4.92 -10.13
CA ASP A 119 -9.06 -4.17 -10.55
C ASP A 119 -10.26 -4.42 -9.61
N LYS A 120 -11.39 -3.76 -9.91
CA LYS A 120 -12.66 -3.90 -9.17
C LYS A 120 -13.23 -5.33 -9.12
N GLU A 121 -12.82 -6.21 -10.04
CA GLU A 121 -13.21 -7.61 -10.10
C GLU A 121 -12.20 -8.52 -9.38
N MET A 122 -11.26 -7.92 -8.64
CA MET A 122 -10.18 -8.61 -7.93
C MET A 122 -9.22 -9.36 -8.85
N LYS A 123 -9.17 -9.02 -10.14
CA LYS A 123 -8.16 -9.54 -11.05
C LYS A 123 -6.84 -8.81 -10.85
N ILE A 124 -5.78 -9.57 -10.60
CA ILE A 124 -4.43 -9.04 -10.40
C ILE A 124 -3.94 -8.36 -11.69
N LEU A 125 -3.56 -7.09 -11.58
CA LEU A 125 -2.99 -6.29 -12.66
C LEU A 125 -1.46 -6.20 -12.56
N GLY A 126 -0.93 -6.23 -11.34
CA GLY A 126 0.51 -6.20 -11.11
C GLY A 126 0.88 -6.49 -9.66
N VAL A 127 2.09 -7.00 -9.45
CA VAL A 127 2.65 -7.35 -8.13
C VAL A 127 4.04 -6.76 -7.97
N LEU A 128 4.40 -6.38 -6.74
CA LEU A 128 5.76 -5.94 -6.41
C LEU A 128 6.74 -7.12 -6.46
N ARG A 129 6.33 -8.28 -5.93
CA ARG A 129 7.12 -9.51 -5.94
C ARG A 129 6.35 -10.60 -6.66
N THR A 130 6.97 -11.21 -7.67
CA THR A 130 6.49 -12.43 -8.31
C THR A 130 7.07 -13.61 -7.56
N GLU A 131 6.21 -14.45 -6.98
CA GLU A 131 6.65 -15.71 -6.37
C GLU A 131 6.40 -16.84 -7.37
N HIS A 132 7.47 -17.52 -7.80
CA HIS A 132 7.36 -18.78 -8.52
C HIS A 132 7.22 -19.90 -7.48
N TRP A 133 6.00 -20.37 -7.27
CA TRP A 133 5.78 -21.56 -6.46
C TRP A 133 6.28 -22.73 -7.29
N LYS A 134 7.40 -23.35 -6.89
CA LYS A 134 7.71 -24.70 -7.37
C LYS A 134 6.54 -25.56 -6.92
N ASP A 135 5.89 -26.20 -7.88
CA ASP A 135 4.75 -27.07 -7.66
C ASP A 135 4.95 -27.94 -6.42
N ARG A 136 3.94 -27.98 -5.56
CA ARG A 136 3.77 -29.13 -4.69
C ARG A 136 3.39 -30.29 -5.62
N THR A 137 4.38 -31.10 -6.01
CA THR A 137 4.14 -32.48 -6.48
C THR A 137 3.56 -33.31 -5.36
#